data_AF-A0A9P7DXJ1-F1
#
_entry.id   AF-A0A9P7DXJ1-F1
#
_cell.length_a   1.000
_cell.length_b   1.000
_cell.length_c   1.000
_cell.angle_alpha   90.00
_cell.angle_beta   90.00
_cell.angle_gamma   90.00
#
_symmetry.space_group_name_H-M   'P 1'
#
loop_
_entity.id
_entity.type
_entity.pdbx_description
1 polymer ?
#
loop_
_entity_poly.entity_id
_entity_poly.type
_entity_poly.pdbx_seq_one_letter_code
_entity_poly.pdbx_strand_id
1 'polypeptide(L)'
;MLHCQTPLPWLSDAEKASRKIKKDQRTAIIKHLHNAVASLSLTHNVTPKYINDMISSQTKYHTAHKVTLANALIHAKAKEVNNGKPNYFAFSCSYIYILLQQDSSRYILPELHKMVAEDADMQDLTRDEKAAYVAILSEHCDKKVSSVQANNIATAQDVLTTTERVVKELNNLHVRTGTYGTLFVVQGHINDTIQSTMHGTDNSEDFWEDVYESLMADVL
;
A
#
# COMPACT_ATOMS: atom_id res chain seq x y z
N MET A 1 -2.30 42.70 35.35
CA MET A 1 -1.99 42.23 33.97
C MET A 1 -3.18 41.43 33.47
N LEU A 2 -3.98 41.99 32.56
CA LEU A 2 -5.14 41.32 31.97
C LEU A 2 -4.67 40.53 30.74
N HIS A 3 -4.85 39.20 30.76
CA HIS A 3 -4.62 38.35 29.60
C HIS A 3 -5.73 38.61 28.56
N CYS A 4 -5.40 39.36 27.50
CA CYS A 4 -6.22 39.39 26.30
C CYS A 4 -6.16 38.02 25.60
N GLN A 5 -7.24 37.26 25.68
CA GLN A 5 -7.46 36.11 24.81
C GLN A 5 -7.66 36.63 23.38
N THR A 6 -6.77 36.28 22.46
CA THR A 6 -6.98 36.53 21.03
C THR A 6 -8.21 35.76 20.55
N PRO A 7 -9.22 36.42 19.93
CA PRO A 7 -10.37 35.71 19.39
C PRO A 7 -9.92 34.76 18.28
N LEU A 8 -10.52 33.57 18.21
CA LEU A 8 -10.29 32.59 17.16
C LEU A 8 -10.48 33.25 15.77
N PRO A 9 -9.68 32.91 14.75
CA PRO A 9 -9.79 33.53 13.43
C PRO A 9 -11.20 33.29 12.88
N TRP A 10 -11.96 34.37 12.72
CA TRP A 10 -13.27 34.31 12.06
C TRP A 10 -13.03 34.02 10.59
N LEU A 11 -13.47 32.84 10.13
CA LEU A 11 -13.43 32.47 8.72
C LEU A 11 -14.22 33.49 7.90
N SER A 12 -13.62 33.95 6.82
CA SER A 12 -14.30 34.78 5.83
C SER A 12 -15.47 34.01 5.19
N ASP A 13 -16.46 34.74 4.66
CA ASP A 13 -17.60 34.10 4.00
C ASP A 13 -17.18 33.32 2.73
N ALA A 14 -16.10 33.75 2.07
CA ALA A 14 -15.48 33.02 0.97
C ALA A 14 -14.91 31.66 1.43
N GLU A 15 -14.23 31.61 2.59
CA GLU A 15 -13.72 30.35 3.14
C GLU A 15 -14.85 29.42 3.60
N LYS A 16 -15.93 29.96 4.16
CA LYS A 16 -17.13 29.17 4.51
C LYS A 16 -17.78 28.58 3.26
N ALA A 17 -17.93 29.37 2.19
CA ALA A 17 -18.47 28.91 0.91
C ALA A 17 -17.59 27.82 0.27
N SER A 18 -16.27 28.01 0.25
CA SER A 18 -15.29 27.02 -0.24
C SER A 18 -15.38 25.69 0.53
N ARG A 19 -15.44 25.75 1.87
CA ARG A 19 -15.63 24.55 2.70
C ARG A 19 -16.95 23.84 2.43
N LYS A 20 -18.03 24.59 2.19
CA LYS A 20 -19.34 24.03 1.82
C LYS A 20 -19.27 23.28 0.50
N ILE A 21 -18.70 23.90 -0.54
CA ILE A 21 -18.51 23.25 -1.86
C ILE A 21 -17.72 21.94 -1.73
N LYS A 22 -16.60 21.96 -0.99
CA LYS A 22 -15.78 20.77 -0.77
C LYS A 22 -16.55 19.65 -0.04
N LYS A 23 -17.40 20.02 0.93
CA LYS A 23 -18.25 19.07 1.66
C LYS A 23 -19.32 18.46 0.75
N ASP A 24 -19.96 19.29 -0.07
CA ASP A 24 -21.02 18.86 -0.99
C ASP A 24 -20.46 17.93 -2.07
N GLN A 25 -19.30 18.26 -2.66
CA GLN A 25 -18.56 17.40 -3.58
C GLN A 25 -18.21 16.05 -2.95
N ARG A 26 -17.67 16.04 -1.73
CA ARG A 26 -17.35 14.80 -1.01
C ARG A 26 -18.59 13.93 -0.79
N THR A 27 -19.71 14.56 -0.46
CA THR A 27 -20.98 13.85 -0.23
C THR A 27 -21.51 13.25 -1.53
N ALA A 28 -21.41 13.97 -2.65
CA ALA A 28 -21.79 13.47 -3.97
C ALA A 28 -20.94 12.26 -4.39
N ILE A 29 -19.62 12.32 -4.19
CA ILE A 29 -18.70 11.21 -4.48
C ILE A 29 -19.05 9.98 -3.65
N ILE A 30 -19.27 10.14 -2.33
CA ILE A 30 -19.63 9.02 -1.45
C ILE A 30 -20.95 8.36 -1.90
N LYS A 31 -21.94 9.18 -2.27
CA LYS A 31 -23.23 8.67 -2.76
C LYS A 31 -23.08 7.91 -4.07
N HIS A 32 -22.28 8.44 -5.00
CA HIS A 32 -21.97 7.77 -6.26
C HIS A 32 -21.31 6.41 -6.04
N LEU A 33 -20.29 6.36 -5.19
CA LEU A 33 -19.60 5.11 -4.84
C LEU A 33 -20.55 4.08 -4.20
N HIS A 34 -21.39 4.51 -3.26
CA HIS A 34 -22.36 3.62 -2.62
C HIS A 34 -23.36 3.03 -3.63
N ASN A 35 -23.82 3.84 -4.58
CA ASN A 35 -24.71 3.38 -5.64
C ASN A 35 -24.01 2.37 -6.58
N ALA A 36 -22.76 2.63 -6.95
CA ALA A 36 -21.97 1.74 -7.80
C ALA A 36 -21.70 0.37 -7.11
N VAL A 37 -21.41 0.38 -5.82
CA VAL A 37 -21.25 -0.88 -5.04
C VAL A 37 -22.58 -1.64 -4.96
N ALA A 38 -23.69 -0.93 -4.77
CA ALA A 38 -25.02 -1.55 -4.75
C ALA A 38 -25.40 -2.18 -6.11
N SER A 39 -25.10 -1.50 -7.22
CA SER A 39 -25.37 -2.05 -8.56
C SER A 39 -24.51 -3.28 -8.85
N LEU A 40 -23.21 -3.26 -8.51
CA LEU A 40 -22.33 -4.41 -8.69
C LEU A 40 -22.76 -5.61 -7.82
N SER A 41 -23.20 -5.33 -6.59
CA SER A 41 -23.74 -6.36 -5.70
C SER A 41 -24.93 -7.09 -6.32
N LEU A 42 -25.86 -6.35 -6.93
CA LEU A 42 -27.02 -6.90 -7.61
C LEU A 42 -26.62 -7.67 -8.88
N THR A 43 -25.78 -7.10 -9.74
CA THR A 43 -25.36 -7.71 -11.01
C THR A 43 -24.64 -9.04 -10.81
N HIS A 44 -23.76 -9.12 -9.82
CA HIS A 44 -22.92 -10.30 -9.59
C HIS A 44 -23.44 -11.23 -8.49
N ASN A 45 -24.58 -10.91 -7.88
CA ASN A 45 -25.14 -11.64 -6.72
C ASN A 45 -24.12 -11.82 -5.59
N VAL A 46 -23.35 -10.77 -5.30
CA VAL A 46 -22.31 -10.75 -4.27
C VAL A 46 -22.68 -9.73 -3.21
N THR A 47 -22.34 -9.97 -1.95
CA THR A 47 -22.67 -9.01 -0.89
C THR A 47 -21.92 -7.68 -1.06
N PRO A 48 -22.54 -6.52 -0.76
CA PRO A 48 -21.85 -5.22 -0.78
C PRO A 48 -20.63 -5.19 0.14
N LYS A 49 -20.68 -5.95 1.24
CA LYS A 49 -19.56 -6.12 2.17
C LYS A 49 -18.35 -6.73 1.47
N TYR A 50 -18.52 -7.81 0.71
CA TYR A 50 -17.42 -8.46 0.01
C TYR A 50 -16.76 -7.51 -1.02
N ILE A 51 -17.57 -6.75 -1.77
CA ILE A 51 -17.06 -5.75 -2.72
C ILE A 51 -16.28 -4.66 -1.98
N ASN A 52 -16.81 -4.14 -0.87
CA ASN A 52 -16.11 -3.16 -0.04
C ASN A 52 -14.82 -3.72 0.57
N ASP A 53 -14.81 -4.97 1.01
CA ASP A 53 -13.62 -5.63 1.55
C ASP A 53 -12.55 -5.80 0.46
N MET A 54 -12.96 -6.08 -0.79
CA MET A 54 -12.07 -6.16 -1.96
C MET A 54 -11.49 -4.79 -2.35
N ILE A 55 -12.30 -3.72 -2.35
CA ILE A 55 -11.81 -2.35 -2.59
C ILE A 55 -10.91 -1.90 -1.41
N SER A 56 -11.30 -2.26 -0.19
CA SER A 56 -10.56 -1.90 1.02
C SER A 56 -9.25 -2.67 1.17
N SER A 57 -9.16 -3.89 0.65
CA SER A 57 -7.91 -4.66 0.66
C SER A 57 -6.88 -4.05 -0.29
N GLN A 58 -7.32 -3.53 -1.44
CA GLN A 58 -6.46 -2.78 -2.37
C GLN A 58 -5.92 -1.49 -1.74
N THR A 59 -6.74 -0.76 -0.97
CA THR A 59 -6.31 0.50 -0.32
C THR A 59 -5.44 0.32 0.92
N LYS A 60 -5.46 -0.86 1.55
CA LYS A 60 -4.67 -1.19 2.75
C LYS A 60 -3.31 -1.83 2.42
N TYR A 61 -2.71 -1.48 1.29
CA TYR A 61 -1.35 -1.96 1.01
C TYR A 61 -0.40 -1.49 2.10
N HIS A 62 0.25 -2.44 2.76
CA HIS A 62 1.16 -2.14 3.85
C HIS A 62 2.35 -1.34 3.31
N THR A 63 2.50 -0.12 3.80
CA THR A 63 3.70 0.67 3.55
C THR A 63 4.90 -0.10 4.08
N ALA A 64 5.99 -0.14 3.29
CA ALA A 64 7.24 -0.72 3.74
C ALA A 64 7.62 -0.16 5.12
N HIS A 65 7.99 -1.05 6.05
CA HIS A 65 8.43 -0.63 7.37
C HIS A 65 9.65 0.27 7.24
N LYS A 66 9.62 1.41 7.95
CA LYS A 66 10.77 2.32 7.98
C LYS A 66 11.96 1.61 8.59
N VAL A 67 13.13 1.78 7.99
CA VAL A 67 14.40 1.31 8.55
C VAL A 67 14.72 2.19 9.77
N THR A 68 14.49 1.65 10.96
CA THR A 68 14.78 2.29 12.24
C THR A 68 15.56 1.31 13.11
N LEU A 69 16.31 1.82 14.09
CA LEU A 69 17.07 0.97 15.00
C LEU A 69 16.16 -0.04 15.74
N ALA A 70 15.00 0.41 16.23
CA ALA A 70 14.05 -0.49 16.89
C ALA A 70 13.59 -1.64 15.98
N ASN A 71 13.26 -1.34 14.72
CA ASN A 71 12.87 -2.35 13.76
C ASN A 71 14.04 -3.28 13.39
N ALA A 72 15.27 -2.75 13.35
CA ALA A 72 16.47 -3.53 13.07
C ALA A 72 16.78 -4.54 14.18
N LEU A 73 16.65 -4.13 15.45
CA LEU A 73 16.84 -5.02 16.61
C LEU A 73 15.77 -6.11 16.65
N ILE A 74 14.51 -5.75 16.41
CA ILE A 74 13.41 -6.73 16.33
C ILE A 74 13.67 -7.72 15.18
N HIS A 75 14.09 -7.24 14.01
CA HIS A 75 14.39 -8.09 12.87
C HIS A 75 15.57 -9.04 13.17
N ALA A 76 16.64 -8.54 13.79
CA ALA A 76 17.78 -9.35 14.18
C ALA A 76 17.39 -10.42 15.21
N LYS A 77 16.69 -10.02 16.27
CA LYS A 77 16.20 -10.95 17.29
C LYS A 77 15.25 -11.98 16.68
N ALA A 78 14.31 -11.57 15.83
CA ALA A 78 13.43 -12.49 15.11
C ALA A 78 14.19 -13.49 14.24
N LYS A 79 15.25 -13.06 13.57
CA LYS A 79 16.10 -13.94 12.75
C LYS A 79 16.86 -14.94 13.61
N GLU A 80 17.32 -14.53 14.79
CA GLU A 80 17.99 -15.38 15.77
C GLU A 80 17.03 -16.43 16.37
N VAL A 81 15.92 -15.98 16.98
CA VAL A 81 15.04 -16.85 17.78
C VAL A 81 14.08 -17.69 16.95
N ASN A 82 13.78 -17.28 15.70
CA ASN A 82 12.92 -18.03 14.79
C ASN A 82 13.70 -18.84 13.76
N ASN A 83 15.04 -18.87 13.83
CA ASN A 83 15.83 -19.70 12.93
C ASN A 83 15.47 -21.18 13.13
N GLY A 84 15.24 -21.90 12.04
CA GLY A 84 14.84 -23.32 12.09
C GLY A 84 13.41 -23.57 12.60
N LYS A 85 12.65 -22.53 13.01
CA LYS A 85 11.25 -22.70 13.41
C LYS A 85 10.30 -22.71 12.20
N PRO A 86 9.47 -23.74 12.05
CA PRO A 86 8.46 -23.84 10.99
C PRO A 86 7.44 -22.70 11.06
N ASN A 87 7.01 -22.22 9.89
CA ASN A 87 6.02 -21.14 9.76
C ASN A 87 4.59 -21.72 9.86
N TYR A 88 4.18 -22.15 11.05
CA TYR A 88 2.90 -22.84 11.26
C TYR A 88 1.65 -21.96 11.17
N PHE A 89 1.78 -20.65 10.99
CA PHE A 89 0.62 -19.76 10.88
C PHE A 89 -0.26 -20.05 9.64
N ALA A 90 0.22 -20.87 8.70
CA ALA A 90 -0.53 -21.30 7.53
C ALA A 90 -1.46 -22.51 7.75
N PHE A 91 -1.42 -23.20 8.90
CA PHE A 91 -2.26 -24.39 9.17
C PHE A 91 -3.14 -24.20 10.39
N SER A 92 -4.07 -23.26 10.33
CA SER A 92 -5.27 -23.27 11.19
C SER A 92 -6.24 -24.35 10.70
N CYS A 93 -5.86 -25.62 10.73
CA CYS A 93 -6.71 -26.77 10.39
C CYS A 93 -6.10 -28.10 10.87
N SER A 94 -5.69 -28.21 12.14
CA SER A 94 -5.73 -29.51 12.83
C SER A 94 -5.59 -29.32 14.33
N TYR A 95 -6.63 -29.68 15.07
CA TYR A 95 -6.71 -29.64 16.54
C TYR A 95 -5.68 -30.56 17.23
N ILE A 96 -4.96 -31.38 16.45
CA ILE A 96 -4.12 -32.49 16.94
C ILE A 96 -2.67 -32.05 17.26
N TYR A 97 -2.18 -30.93 16.70
CA TYR A 97 -0.77 -30.51 16.89
C TYR A 97 -0.51 -29.62 18.12
N ILE A 98 -1.55 -29.14 18.82
CA ILE A 98 -1.43 -28.19 19.93
C ILE A 98 -0.87 -28.86 21.21
N LEU A 99 -0.95 -30.18 21.35
CA LEU A 99 -0.61 -30.87 22.60
C LEU A 99 0.83 -31.40 22.72
N LEU A 100 1.67 -31.28 21.69
CA LEU A 100 3.00 -31.92 21.70
C LEU A 100 4.21 -30.99 21.50
N GLN A 101 4.07 -29.67 21.37
CA GLN A 101 5.23 -28.78 21.29
C GLN A 101 4.86 -27.33 21.62
N GLN A 102 5.18 -26.87 22.83
CA GLN A 102 5.06 -25.46 23.23
C GLN A 102 6.10 -24.56 22.52
N ASP A 103 7.14 -25.11 21.90
CA ASP A 103 8.27 -24.33 21.36
C ASP A 103 8.39 -24.27 19.83
N SER A 104 7.47 -24.90 19.08
CA SER A 104 7.61 -25.04 17.62
C SER A 104 7.13 -23.84 16.80
N SER A 105 6.33 -22.93 17.39
CA SER A 105 5.84 -21.74 16.69
C SER A 105 6.85 -20.60 16.74
N ARG A 106 6.84 -19.79 15.68
CA ARG A 106 7.60 -18.53 15.64
C ARG A 106 7.03 -17.54 16.66
N TYR A 107 7.91 -16.77 17.28
CA TYR A 107 7.53 -15.73 18.23
C TYR A 107 6.81 -14.58 17.53
N ILE A 108 5.75 -14.07 18.17
CA ILE A 108 4.97 -12.93 17.67
C ILE A 108 5.63 -11.60 18.03
N LEU A 109 5.24 -10.52 17.35
CA LEU A 109 5.87 -9.19 17.50
C LEU A 109 5.97 -8.70 18.97
N PRO A 110 4.92 -8.82 19.82
CA PRO A 110 5.03 -8.41 21.23
C PRO A 110 6.07 -9.21 22.04
N GLU A 111 6.22 -10.50 21.75
CA GLU A 111 7.22 -11.36 22.40
C GLU A 111 8.63 -10.94 21.97
N LEU A 112 8.81 -10.65 20.67
CA LEU A 112 10.07 -10.14 20.14
C LEU A 112 10.46 -8.80 20.76
N HIS A 113 9.50 -7.89 20.98
CA HIS A 113 9.76 -6.64 21.68
C HIS A 113 10.25 -6.88 23.11
N LYS A 114 9.63 -7.81 23.83
CA LYS A 114 10.03 -8.17 25.19
C LYS A 114 11.44 -8.79 25.19
N MET A 115 11.72 -9.70 24.26
CA MET A 115 13.04 -10.33 24.13
C MET A 115 14.14 -9.32 23.81
N VAL A 116 13.88 -8.33 22.94
CA VAL A 116 14.84 -7.26 22.68
C VAL A 116 15.07 -6.40 23.93
N ALA A 117 14.03 -6.12 24.71
CA ALA A 117 14.14 -5.33 25.93
C ALA A 117 14.90 -6.05 27.07
N GLU A 118 14.80 -7.38 27.13
CA GLU A 118 15.46 -8.22 28.14
C GLU A 118 16.90 -8.59 27.76
N ASP A 119 17.30 -8.38 26.51
CA ASP A 119 18.64 -8.68 26.01
C ASP A 119 19.62 -7.54 26.30
N ALA A 120 20.49 -7.74 27.29
CA ALA A 120 21.51 -6.77 27.70
C ALA A 120 22.46 -6.39 26.55
N ASP A 121 22.83 -7.34 25.70
CA ASP A 121 23.76 -7.12 24.59
C ASP A 121 23.13 -6.21 23.51
N MET A 122 21.80 -6.28 23.35
CA MET A 122 21.06 -5.39 22.43
C MET A 122 20.71 -4.02 23.02
N GLN A 123 20.72 -3.87 24.36
CA GLN A 123 20.50 -2.58 25.01
C GLN A 123 21.78 -1.72 25.08
N ASP A 124 22.93 -2.34 25.33
CA ASP A 124 24.21 -1.65 25.54
C ASP A 124 25.06 -1.51 24.26
N LEU A 125 24.41 -1.36 23.11
CA LEU A 125 25.09 -1.25 21.83
C LEU A 125 25.83 0.08 21.65
N THR A 126 27.07 -0.03 21.16
CA THR A 126 27.87 1.10 20.68
C THR A 126 27.25 1.76 19.46
N ARG A 127 27.74 2.94 19.10
CA ARG A 127 27.26 3.68 17.92
C ARG A 127 27.44 2.88 16.63
N ASP A 128 28.57 2.18 16.50
CA ASP A 128 28.92 1.46 15.29
C ASP A 128 28.08 0.19 15.14
N GLU A 129 27.82 -0.52 16.23
CA GLU A 129 26.92 -1.69 16.23
C GLU A 129 25.48 -1.30 15.90
N LYS A 130 24.99 -0.18 16.45
CA LYS A 130 23.67 0.38 16.09
C LYS A 130 23.59 0.68 14.59
N ALA A 131 24.64 1.27 14.02
CA ALA A 131 24.70 1.53 12.58
C ALA A 131 24.74 0.23 11.76
N ALA A 132 25.47 -0.79 12.23
CA ALA A 132 25.53 -2.10 11.59
C ALA A 132 24.16 -2.78 11.52
N TYR A 133 23.38 -2.79 12.61
CA TYR A 133 22.03 -3.35 12.61
C TYR A 133 21.11 -2.65 11.59
N VAL A 134 21.16 -1.32 11.55
CA VAL A 134 20.40 -0.52 10.59
C VAL A 134 20.82 -0.83 9.15
N ALA A 135 22.13 -0.96 8.88
CA ALA A 135 22.66 -1.30 7.57
C ALA A 135 22.20 -2.71 7.12
N ILE A 136 22.27 -3.70 8.00
CA ILE A 136 21.80 -5.07 7.73
C ILE A 136 20.30 -5.09 7.39
N LEU A 137 19.49 -4.34 8.15
CA LEU A 137 18.06 -4.23 7.85
C LEU A 137 17.83 -3.54 6.49
N SER A 138 18.57 -2.47 6.19
CA SER A 138 18.48 -1.78 4.91
C SER A 138 18.81 -2.70 3.75
N GLU A 139 19.94 -3.42 3.82
CA GLU A 139 20.36 -4.36 2.78
C GLU A 139 19.33 -5.47 2.58
N HIS A 140 18.74 -5.98 3.66
CA HIS A 140 17.67 -6.97 3.57
C HIS A 140 16.41 -6.38 2.91
N CYS A 141 16.04 -5.15 3.24
CA CYS A 141 14.93 -4.44 2.59
C CYS A 141 15.19 -4.25 1.09
N ASP A 142 16.39 -3.83 0.70
CA ASP A 142 16.78 -3.60 -0.70
C ASP A 142 16.76 -4.91 -1.51
N LYS A 143 17.27 -6.00 -0.92
CA LYS A 143 17.16 -7.35 -1.49
C LYS A 143 15.71 -7.79 -1.64
N LYS A 144 14.84 -7.44 -0.69
CA LYS A 144 13.42 -7.80 -0.75
C LYS A 144 12.66 -7.01 -1.81
N VAL A 145 12.97 -5.73 -1.99
CA VAL A 145 12.38 -4.87 -3.04
C VAL A 145 12.69 -5.43 -4.44
N SER A 146 13.89 -5.97 -4.64
CA SER A 146 14.31 -6.57 -5.91
C SER A 146 13.98 -8.06 -6.06
N SER A 147 13.52 -8.72 -5.00
CA SER A 147 13.16 -10.14 -5.04
C SER A 147 11.82 -10.37 -5.74
N VAL A 148 11.70 -11.49 -6.47
CA VAL A 148 10.47 -11.90 -7.14
C VAL A 148 9.34 -12.02 -6.12
N GLN A 149 8.30 -11.21 -6.31
CA GLN A 149 7.15 -11.19 -5.43
C GLN A 149 6.30 -12.44 -5.70
N ALA A 150 6.40 -13.44 -4.82
CA ALA A 150 5.73 -14.73 -4.97
C ALA A 150 4.19 -14.69 -4.83
N ASN A 151 3.60 -13.50 -4.70
CA ASN A 151 2.16 -13.31 -4.55
C ASN A 151 1.63 -12.37 -5.62
N ASN A 152 0.89 -12.92 -6.58
CA ASN A 152 0.32 -12.22 -7.73
C ASN A 152 -0.52 -10.99 -7.32
N ILE A 153 -1.20 -11.04 -6.16
CA ILE A 153 -2.00 -9.92 -5.65
C ILE A 153 -1.09 -8.75 -5.26
N ALA A 154 0.02 -9.05 -4.57
CA ALA A 154 0.96 -8.03 -4.14
C ALA A 154 1.69 -7.42 -5.35
N THR A 155 2.02 -8.25 -6.34
CA THR A 155 2.57 -7.80 -7.64
C THR A 155 1.61 -6.87 -8.37
N ALA A 156 0.32 -7.24 -8.45
CA ALA A 156 -0.69 -6.39 -9.07
C ALA A 156 -0.84 -5.04 -8.40
N GLN A 157 -0.78 -5.00 -7.06
CA GLN A 157 -0.85 -3.76 -6.31
C GLN A 157 0.40 -2.88 -6.49
N ASP A 158 1.58 -3.47 -6.56
CA ASP A 158 2.82 -2.74 -6.82
C ASP A 158 2.82 -2.12 -8.23
N VAL A 159 2.34 -2.87 -9.23
CA VAL A 159 2.14 -2.37 -10.59
C VAL A 159 1.12 -1.23 -10.59
N LEU A 160 -0.02 -1.37 -9.93
CA LEU A 160 -1.04 -0.32 -9.86
C LEU A 160 -0.48 0.97 -9.24
N THR A 161 0.14 0.88 -8.07
CA THR A 161 0.69 2.06 -7.36
C THR A 161 1.84 2.72 -8.11
N THR A 162 2.70 1.93 -8.76
CA THR A 162 3.78 2.47 -9.61
C THR A 162 3.21 3.14 -10.85
N THR A 163 2.21 2.54 -11.48
CA THR A 163 1.52 3.08 -12.66
C THR A 163 0.87 4.42 -12.33
N GLU A 164 0.13 4.52 -11.23
CA GLU A 164 -0.47 5.79 -10.76
C GLU A 164 0.58 6.90 -10.57
N ARG A 165 1.75 6.55 -10.04
CA ARG A 165 2.85 7.51 -9.87
C ARG A 165 3.39 7.98 -11.22
N VAL A 166 3.60 7.07 -12.18
CA VAL A 166 4.07 7.42 -13.53
C VAL A 166 3.04 8.28 -14.26
N VAL A 167 1.76 7.90 -14.20
CA VAL A 167 0.63 8.67 -14.74
C VAL A 167 0.63 10.09 -14.19
N LYS A 168 0.82 10.26 -12.88
CA LYS A 168 0.91 11.59 -12.26
C LYS A 168 2.10 12.39 -12.79
N GLU A 169 3.26 11.77 -12.95
CA GLU A 169 4.44 12.45 -13.51
C GLU A 169 4.24 12.85 -14.98
N LEU A 170 3.61 11.99 -15.79
CA LEU A 170 3.27 12.30 -17.19
C LEU A 170 2.32 13.49 -17.27
N ASN A 171 1.25 13.50 -16.46
CA ASN A 171 0.32 14.62 -16.39
C ASN A 171 1.03 15.92 -15.95
N ASN A 172 1.89 15.85 -14.93
CA ASN A 172 2.68 17.00 -14.49
C ASN A 172 3.65 17.49 -15.57
N LEU A 173 4.23 16.58 -16.36
CA LEU A 173 5.13 16.92 -17.45
C LEU A 173 4.36 17.63 -18.58
N HIS A 174 3.19 17.10 -18.94
CA HIS A 174 2.28 17.73 -19.88
C HIS A 174 1.92 19.16 -19.45
N VAL A 175 1.44 19.35 -18.22
CA VAL A 175 1.08 20.68 -17.70
C VAL A 175 2.25 21.68 -17.75
N ARG A 176 3.49 21.21 -17.51
CA ARG A 176 4.68 22.09 -17.48
C ARG A 176 5.23 22.42 -18.86
N THR A 177 5.06 21.55 -19.84
CA THR A 177 5.84 21.62 -21.10
C THR A 177 4.99 21.50 -22.36
N GLY A 178 3.73 21.10 -22.25
CA GLY A 178 2.90 20.70 -23.39
C GLY A 178 3.32 19.36 -24.00
N THR A 179 4.24 18.62 -23.39
CA THR A 179 4.66 17.30 -23.89
C THR A 179 3.52 16.30 -23.69
N TYR A 180 3.19 15.57 -24.76
CA TYR A 180 2.22 14.48 -24.71
C TYR A 180 2.94 13.15 -24.52
N GLY A 181 2.37 12.27 -23.69
CA GLY A 181 2.92 10.95 -23.41
C GLY A 181 1.83 9.91 -23.20
N THR A 182 2.15 8.68 -23.59
CA THR A 182 1.26 7.53 -23.42
C THR A 182 2.00 6.44 -22.66
N LEU A 183 1.30 5.80 -21.72
CA LEU A 183 1.78 4.67 -20.94
C LEU A 183 0.94 3.44 -21.25
N PHE A 184 1.60 2.34 -21.58
CA PHE A 184 0.99 1.01 -21.68
C PHE A 184 1.53 0.14 -20.55
N VAL A 185 0.63 -0.51 -19.83
CA VAL A 185 0.94 -1.50 -18.80
C VAL A 185 0.25 -2.78 -19.21
N VAL A 186 1.04 -3.79 -19.57
CA VAL A 186 0.54 -5.09 -20.01
C VAL A 186 0.93 -6.16 -19.01
N GLN A 187 0.03 -7.11 -18.82
CA GLN A 187 0.29 -8.30 -18.02
C GLN A 187 1.36 -9.17 -18.71
N GLY A 188 2.45 -9.49 -18.00
CA GLY A 188 3.53 -10.31 -18.54
C GLY A 188 3.25 -11.82 -18.54
N HIS A 189 2.49 -12.31 -17.56
CA HIS A 189 2.23 -13.74 -17.39
C HIS A 189 0.75 -14.02 -17.12
N ILE A 190 0.15 -15.01 -17.78
CA ILE A 190 -1.31 -15.27 -17.81
C ILE A 190 -1.99 -15.44 -16.43
N ASN A 191 -1.24 -15.83 -15.40
CA ASN A 191 -1.77 -16.01 -14.04
C ASN A 191 -1.63 -14.77 -13.14
N ASP A 192 -1.01 -13.70 -13.62
CA ASP A 192 -0.93 -12.46 -12.86
C ASP A 192 -2.32 -11.82 -12.76
N THR A 193 -2.60 -11.11 -11.67
CA THR A 193 -3.89 -10.42 -11.49
C THR A 193 -3.81 -8.95 -11.91
N ILE A 194 -2.77 -8.56 -12.66
CA ILE A 194 -2.58 -7.22 -13.20
C ILE A 194 -3.56 -7.03 -14.34
N GLN A 195 -4.43 -6.03 -14.24
CA GLN A 195 -5.24 -5.61 -15.38
C GLN A 195 -4.35 -4.80 -16.33
N SER A 196 -4.36 -5.15 -17.62
CA SER A 196 -3.73 -4.33 -18.64
C SER A 196 -4.40 -2.95 -18.67
N THR A 197 -3.60 -1.90 -18.66
CA THR A 197 -4.10 -0.52 -18.69
C THR A 197 -3.29 0.33 -19.65
N MET A 198 -3.97 1.29 -20.28
CA MET A 198 -3.36 2.31 -21.11
C MET A 198 -3.79 3.67 -20.57
N HIS A 199 -2.88 4.62 -20.55
CA HIS A 199 -3.15 6.00 -20.17
C HIS A 199 -2.48 6.94 -21.16
N GLY A 200 -3.25 7.87 -21.73
CA GLY A 200 -2.69 9.00 -22.47
C GLY A 200 -2.90 10.31 -21.72
N THR A 201 -1.98 11.24 -21.90
CA THR A 201 -2.21 12.65 -21.54
C THR A 201 -2.98 13.34 -22.68
N ASP A 202 -4.14 13.93 -22.41
CA ASP A 202 -4.88 14.84 -23.31
C ASP A 202 -4.86 14.36 -24.80
N ASN A 203 -4.39 15.17 -25.76
CA ASN A 203 -4.35 14.82 -27.20
C ASN A 203 -3.60 13.52 -27.56
N SER A 204 -2.83 12.90 -26.65
CA SER A 204 -2.25 11.58 -26.95
C SER A 204 -3.29 10.47 -26.98
N GLU A 205 -4.41 10.61 -26.27
CA GLU A 205 -5.52 9.64 -26.38
C GLU A 205 -6.15 9.74 -27.77
N ASP A 206 -6.49 10.96 -28.21
CA ASP A 206 -7.02 11.23 -29.55
C ASP A 206 -6.08 10.74 -30.67
N PHE A 207 -4.77 10.94 -30.52
CA PHE A 207 -3.79 10.46 -31.50
C PHE A 207 -3.87 8.94 -31.72
N TRP A 208 -4.04 8.17 -30.65
CA TRP A 208 -4.13 6.72 -30.77
C TRP A 208 -5.49 6.25 -31.29
N GLU A 209 -6.58 6.95 -30.96
CA GLU A 209 -7.90 6.68 -31.55
C GLU A 209 -7.89 6.91 -33.07
N ASP A 210 -7.23 7.98 -33.53
CA ASP A 210 -7.03 8.25 -34.96
C ASP A 210 -6.17 7.17 -35.65
N VAL A 211 -5.16 6.62 -34.94
CA VAL A 211 -4.26 5.59 -35.50
C VAL A 211 -4.93 4.21 -35.54
N TYR A 212 -5.70 3.85 -34.53
CA TYR A 212 -6.31 2.52 -34.40
C TYR A 212 -7.76 2.45 -34.91
N GLU A 213 -8.35 3.58 -35.32
CA GLU A 213 -9.75 3.70 -35.74
C GLU A 213 -10.74 3.09 -34.71
N SER A 214 -10.36 3.08 -33.44
CA SER A 214 -11.12 2.48 -32.33
C SER A 214 -10.87 3.26 -31.04
N LEU A 215 -11.85 3.25 -30.14
CA LEU A 215 -11.72 3.92 -28.85
C LEU A 215 -10.62 3.24 -28.04
N MET A 216 -9.82 4.04 -27.35
CA MET A 216 -8.72 3.55 -26.51
C MET A 216 -9.19 2.54 -25.44
N ALA A 217 -10.43 2.67 -24.97
CA ALA A 217 -11.04 1.77 -24.00
C ALA A 217 -11.33 0.35 -24.55
N ASP A 218 -11.33 0.17 -25.88
CA ASP A 218 -11.70 -1.08 -26.56
C ASP A 218 -10.47 -1.90 -27.03
N VAL A 219 -9.26 -1.37 -26.91
CA VAL A 219 -8.01 -1.97 -27.44
C VAL A 219 -7.29 -2.88 -26.43
N LEU A 220 -7.69 -2.85 -25.15
CA LEU A 220 -7.10 -3.64 -24.06
C LEU A 220 -8.10 -4.58 -23.38
#